data_AF-A0A1M6TUK8-F1
#
_entry.id   AF-A0A1M6TUK8-F1
#
_cell.length_a   1.000
_cell.length_b   1.000
_cell.length_c   1.000
_cell.angle_alpha   90.00
_cell.angle_beta   90.00
_cell.angle_gamma   90.00
#
_symmetry.space_group_name_H-M   'P 1'
#
loop_
_entity.id
_entity.type
_entity.pdbx_description
1 polymer ?
#
loop_
_entity_poly.entity_id
_entity_poly.type
_entity_poly.pdbx_seq_one_letter_code
_entity_poly.pdbx_strand_id
1 'polypeptide(L)' 'MTEKKMNNVRAVMALNDLKVYASSHSLDALDYAIAVLEKLEEEGIKQPLVSLEKEK' A
#
# COMPACT_ATOMS: atom_id res chain seq x y z
N MET A 1 -19.95 -7.47 -7.81
CA MET A 1 -19.00 -7.47 -6.68
C MET A 1 -18.42 -6.07 -6.61
N THR A 2 -18.78 -5.28 -5.60
CA THR A 2 -18.19 -3.95 -5.41
C THR A 2 -16.73 -4.17 -5.01
N GLU A 3 -15.80 -3.99 -5.95
CA GLU A 3 -14.38 -3.93 -5.63
C GLU A 3 -14.20 -2.88 -4.55
N LYS A 4 -13.95 -3.36 -3.33
CA LYS A 4 -13.64 -2.51 -2.19
C LYS A 4 -12.33 -1.81 -2.55
N LYS A 5 -12.40 -0.58 -3.08
CA LYS A 5 -11.22 0.20 -3.50
C LYS A 5 -10.11 0.07 -2.47
N MET A 6 -8.93 -0.34 -2.95
CA MET A 6 -7.74 -0.48 -2.11
C MET A 6 -7.32 0.91 -1.64
N ASN A 7 -7.17 1.08 -0.33
CA ASN A 7 -6.62 2.28 0.30
C ASN A 7 -5.31 1.90 1.00
N ASN A 8 -4.54 2.90 1.45
CA ASN A 8 -3.23 2.66 2.08
C ASN A 8 -3.33 1.68 3.25
N VAL A 9 -4.31 1.88 4.15
CA VAL A 9 -4.52 1.00 5.32
C VAL A 9 -4.72 -0.46 4.90
N ARG A 10 -5.56 -0.74 3.91
CA ARG A 10 -5.77 -2.11 3.43
C ARG A 10 -4.55 -2.70 2.72
N ALA A 11 -3.83 -1.86 1.97
CA ALA A 11 -2.62 -2.28 1.31
C ALA A 11 -1.54 -2.64 2.34
N VAL A 12 -1.34 -1.83 3.37
CA VAL A 12 -0.42 -2.11 4.49
C VAL A 12 -0.78 -3.41 5.21
N MET A 13 -2.07 -3.65 5.50
CA MET A 13 -2.50 -4.93 6.09
C MET A 13 -2.13 -6.12 5.20
N ALA A 14 -2.46 -6.05 3.91
CA ALA A 14 -2.16 -7.13 2.96
C ALA A 14 -0.64 -7.37 2.78
N LEU A 15 0.17 -6.30 2.78
CA LEU A 15 1.63 -6.38 2.69
C LEU A 15 2.24 -7.00 3.94
N ASN A 16 1.74 -6.66 5.13
CA ASN A 16 2.19 -7.28 6.38
C ASN A 16 1.86 -8.79 6.42
N ASP A 17 0.68 -9.19 5.94
CA ASP A 17 0.32 -10.61 5.83
C ASP A 17 1.25 -11.34 4.84
N LEU A 18 1.63 -10.69 3.74
CA LEU A 18 2.55 -11.22 2.73
C LEU A 18 3.98 -11.42 3.26
N LYS A 19 4.45 -10.60 4.20
CA LYS A 19 5.79 -10.74 4.79
C LYS A 19 6.02 -12.12 5.41
N VAL A 20 4.96 -12.77 5.91
CA VAL A 20 5.04 -14.12 6.51
C VAL A 20 5.45 -15.19 5.48
N TYR A 21 5.18 -14.95 4.21
CA TYR A 21 5.44 -15.90 3.11
C TYR A 21 6.57 -15.45 2.19
N ALA A 22 7.12 -14.25 2.40
CA ALA A 22 8.14 -13.67 1.54
C ALA A 22 9.54 -14.20 1.87
N SER A 23 10.39 -14.31 0.84
CA SER A 23 11.82 -14.55 1.04
C SER A 23 12.49 -13.33 1.67
N SER A 24 13.62 -13.52 2.36
CA SER A 24 14.33 -12.42 3.04
C SER A 24 14.69 -11.27 2.09
N HIS A 25 15.02 -11.57 0.83
CA HIS A 25 15.34 -10.59 -0.19
C HIS A 25 14.16 -9.68 -0.56
N SER A 26 12.93 -10.17 -0.42
CA SER A 26 11.72 -9.41 -0.71
C SER A 26 11.22 -8.61 0.49
N LEU A 27 11.70 -8.89 1.71
CA LEU A 27 11.25 -8.21 2.92
C LEU A 27 11.58 -6.71 2.89
N ASP A 28 12.80 -6.34 2.46
CA ASP A 28 13.20 -4.93 2.37
C ASP A 28 12.31 -4.13 1.42
N ALA A 29 11.93 -4.75 0.28
CA ALA A 29 11.03 -4.13 -0.68
C ALA A 29 9.61 -3.97 -0.12
N LEU A 30 9.12 -4.97 0.63
CA LEU A 30 7.82 -4.90 1.30
C LEU A 30 7.82 -3.83 2.40
N ASP A 31 8.90 -3.75 3.18
CA ASP A 31 9.06 -2.75 4.25
C ASP A 31 9.09 -1.33 3.68
N TYR A 32 9.83 -1.13 2.59
CA TYR A 32 9.82 0.15 1.89
C TYR A 32 8.42 0.51 1.37
N ALA A 33 7.71 -0.44 0.76
CA ALA A 33 6.36 -0.20 0.25
C ALA A 33 5.36 0.17 1.37
N ILE A 34 5.46 -0.51 2.52
CA ILE A 34 4.65 -0.20 3.72
C ILE A 34 4.94 1.23 4.19
N ALA A 35 6.23 1.58 4.37
CA ALA A 35 6.62 2.91 4.84
C ALA A 35 6.14 4.04 3.91
N VAL A 36 6.16 3.82 2.59
CA VAL A 36 5.60 4.77 1.62
C VAL A 36 4.10 4.96 1.81
N LEU A 37 3.34 3.87 1.97
CA LEU A 37 1.89 3.92 2.14
C LEU A 37 1.47 4.56 3.46
N GLU A 38 2.22 4.32 4.54
CA GLU A 38 2.01 4.97 5.83
C GLU A 38 2.22 6.48 5.72
N LYS A 39 3.34 6.91 5.11
CA LYS A 39 3.61 8.33 4.87
C LYS A 39 2.54 9.00 4.01
N LEU A 40 2.04 8.31 2.99
CA LEU A 40 0.94 8.83 2.16
C LEU A 40 -0.36 8.99 2.97
N GLU A 41 -0.64 8.08 3.91
CA GLU A 41 -1.80 8.21 4.80
C GLU A 41 -1.62 9.40 5.77
N GLU A 42 -0.41 9.60 6.32
CA GLU A 42 -0.07 10.75 7.17
C GLU A 42 -0.25 12.09 6.46
N GLU A 43 0.14 12.17 5.18
CA GLU A 43 -0.05 13.34 4.30
C GLU A 43 -1.50 13.49 3.79
N GLY A 44 -2.41 12.59 4.19
CA GLY A 44 -3.84 12.64 3.85
C GLY A 44 -4.21 12.04 2.48
N ILE A 45 -3.27 11.43 1.77
CA ILE A 45 -3.46 10.79 0.46
C ILE A 45 -3.91 9.33 0.64
N LYS A 46 -5.20 9.12 0.91
CA LYS A 46 -5.76 7.80 1.27
C LYS A 46 -5.86 6.78 0.12
N GLN A 47 -5.92 7.25 -1.12
CA GLN A 47 -6.08 6.44 -2.33
C GLN A 47 -5.14 6.94 -3.43
N PRO A 48 -3.83 6.74 -3.27
CA PRO A 48 -2.81 7.37 -4.13
C PRO A 48 -3.02 7.05 -5.61
N LEU A 49 -3.38 5.81 -5.95
CA LEU A 49 -3.61 5.41 -7.33
C LEU A 49 -4.83 6.09 -7.98
N VAL A 50 -5.88 6.38 -7.20
CA VAL A 50 -7.07 7.10 -7.71
C VAL A 50 -6.82 8.62 -7.76
N SER A 51 -6.08 9.14 -6.78
CA SER A 51 -5.74 10.57 -6.72
C SER A 51 -4.80 11.00 -7.85
N LEU A 52 -3.90 10.11 -8.30
CA LEU A 52 -2.95 10.37 -9.39
C LEU A 52 -3.54 10.15 -10.79
N GLU A 53 -4.68 9.47 -10.92
CA GLU A 53 -5.36 9.25 -12.21
C GLU A 53 -6.10 10.49 -12.74
N LYS A 54 -6.19 11.58 -11.98
CA LYS A 54 -6.77 12.85 -12.44
C LYS A 54 -5.77 13.69 -13.24
N GLU A 55 -5.39 13.22 -14.41
CA GLU A 55 -4.84 14.01 -15.53
C GLU A 55 -4.71 13.11 -16.78
N LYS A 56 -5.85 12.73 -17.36
CA LYS A 56 -5.95 12.21 -18.74
C LYS A 56 -7.22 12.71 -19.41
#